data_AF-A0AAD4XN07-F1
#
_entry.id   AF-A0AAD4XN07-F1
#
_cell.length_a   1.000
_cell.length_b   1.000
_cell.length_c   1.000
_cell.angle_alpha   90.00
_cell.angle_beta   90.00
_cell.angle_gamma   90.00
#
_symmetry.space_group_name_H-M   'P 1'
#
loop_
_entity.id
_entity.type
_entity.pdbx_description
1 polymer ?
#
loop_
_entity_poly.entity_id
_entity_poly.type
_entity_poly.pdbx_seq_one_letter_code
_entity_poly.pdbx_strand_id
1 'polypeptide(L)'
;MPTRRALNHLFGVNYLKIRRLGTVRYYHEEGPNEEECLTPEFAFKKLNKMAQGLANVDLVDGKLVSIGEDSVMKDEGIDQRIKNFKYLGRLYLGTPSVQQSLKKRATESSLDAMEFIPELCFGRSDEREPLTLKTLTSVCSYLNVSAQQRKSVRLAICSQVNQHRIWTGALKKILSGLKAEIESMNFQQCQSLSVKEITVSKQIISSCIRFLSETCTTFNPDSTSWMRVAPAPKYNHWPSHRWEDLLEMFNDLIKCSKNEMGVLPHMVKLEIMKEGLYQIKDVLVVRDIGYREARHQESLMQKKLLKALGHSSQCLFTLLQYYLYGSVRDLEIEVRGGVYERKDKKNGFCLCIGKILTSDNEKMIGIGVKQLDKALGLFKFIWETAEMKGVLELQGHLWCLGAEDRILTYRGNTFYLHAIKL
;
A
#
# COMPACT_ATOMS: atom_id res chain seq x y z
N MET A 1 15.72 -69.19 -7.86
CA MET A 1 16.82 -70.11 -7.49
C MET A 1 18.13 -69.29 -7.50
N PRO A 2 19.11 -69.60 -6.63
CA PRO A 2 19.71 -68.66 -5.67
C PRO A 2 20.94 -67.88 -6.16
N THR A 3 21.23 -66.71 -5.55
CA THR A 3 22.56 -66.10 -5.26
C THR A 3 22.30 -64.69 -4.66
N ARG A 4 22.54 -64.36 -3.38
CA ARG A 4 23.72 -64.41 -2.49
C ARG A 4 24.83 -63.44 -2.88
N ARG A 5 24.93 -62.30 -2.15
CA ARG A 5 26.13 -61.68 -1.50
C ARG A 5 25.98 -60.15 -1.46
N ALA A 6 25.82 -59.57 -0.26
CA ALA A 6 26.88 -59.20 0.70
C ALA A 6 27.29 -57.73 0.46
N LEU A 7 27.58 -56.86 1.42
CA LEU A 7 27.76 -56.89 2.87
C LEU A 7 27.79 -55.41 3.29
N ASN A 8 27.37 -55.05 4.51
CA ASN A 8 28.05 -54.09 5.40
C ASN A 8 27.18 -53.71 6.62
N HIS A 9 27.46 -54.42 7.71
CA HIS A 9 27.56 -53.91 9.09
C HIS A 9 28.47 -52.64 9.13
N LEU A 10 28.44 -51.67 10.04
CA LEU A 10 27.94 -51.51 11.41
C LEU A 10 28.14 -50.02 11.82
N PHE A 11 27.40 -49.56 12.86
CA PHE A 11 27.53 -48.30 13.62
C PHE A 11 27.06 -47.00 12.92
N GLY A 12 26.23 -46.13 13.47
CA GLY A 12 25.59 -46.07 14.79
C GLY A 12 25.11 -44.63 15.07
N VAL A 13 23.82 -44.52 15.41
CA VAL A 13 23.26 -43.64 16.46
C VAL A 13 22.85 -42.18 16.10
N ASN A 14 21.53 -41.97 16.24
CA ASN A 14 20.75 -40.75 16.58
C ASN A 14 20.04 -39.95 15.47
N TYR A 15 18.92 -40.50 15.00
CA TYR A 15 17.79 -39.74 14.44
C TYR A 15 16.85 -39.27 15.57
N LEU A 16 16.72 -37.95 15.74
CA LEU A 16 15.62 -37.33 16.47
C LEU A 16 14.34 -37.43 15.63
N LYS A 17 13.31 -38.04 16.22
CA LYS A 17 11.97 -38.25 15.67
C LYS A 17 11.28 -36.92 15.36
N ILE A 18 11.04 -36.63 14.08
CA ILE A 18 9.99 -35.71 13.66
C ILE A 18 8.68 -36.51 13.62
N ARG A 19 7.77 -36.22 14.55
CA ARG A 19 6.37 -36.66 14.50
C ARG A 19 5.73 -36.03 13.25
N ARG A 20 5.54 -36.81 12.20
CA ARG A 20 4.62 -36.48 11.10
C ARG A 20 3.20 -36.47 11.65
N LEU A 21 2.56 -35.30 11.65
CA LEU A 21 1.12 -35.15 11.83
C LEU A 21 0.56 -34.59 10.50
N GLY A 22 -0.34 -35.36 9.91
CA GLY A 22 -1.32 -34.89 8.93
C GLY A 22 -0.83 -34.76 7.49
N THR A 23 -1.16 -35.77 6.67
CA THR A 23 -1.22 -35.66 5.22
C THR A 23 -2.23 -34.57 4.83
N VAL A 24 -1.77 -33.40 4.41
CA VAL A 24 -2.62 -32.37 3.81
C VAL A 24 -2.91 -32.80 2.36
N ARG A 25 -4.15 -33.17 2.08
CA ARG A 25 -4.64 -33.38 0.71
C ARG A 25 -4.74 -32.02 0.02
N TYR A 26 -3.95 -31.82 -1.03
CA TYR A 26 -4.10 -30.70 -1.95
C TYR A 26 -5.40 -30.91 -2.74
N TYR A 27 -6.44 -30.18 -2.39
CA TYR A 27 -7.59 -30.01 -3.28
C TYR A 27 -7.23 -28.89 -4.26
N HIS A 28 -7.08 -29.24 -5.54
CA HIS A 28 -7.28 -28.28 -6.62
C HIS A 28 -8.76 -27.84 -6.53
N GLU A 29 -9.02 -26.68 -5.93
CA GLU A 29 -10.31 -26.01 -6.09
C GLU A 29 -10.22 -25.19 -7.39
N GLU A 30 -10.92 -25.67 -8.41
CA GLU A 30 -11.23 -24.90 -9.61
C GLU A 30 -11.83 -23.53 -9.22
N GLY A 31 -11.41 -22.49 -9.93
CA GLY A 31 -11.94 -21.14 -9.73
C GLY A 31 -13.47 -21.12 -9.91
N PRO A 32 -14.18 -20.18 -9.28
CA PRO A 32 -15.62 -20.08 -9.47
C PRO A 32 -15.93 -19.78 -10.95
N ASN A 33 -16.66 -20.70 -11.60
CA ASN A 33 -17.30 -20.45 -12.89
C ASN A 33 -18.26 -19.25 -12.76
N GLU A 34 -18.19 -18.31 -13.69
CA GLU A 34 -18.81 -16.98 -13.63
C GLU A 34 -20.35 -16.95 -13.75
N GLU A 35 -21.06 -18.08 -13.73
CA GLU A 35 -22.51 -18.13 -14.00
C GLU A 35 -23.38 -18.96 -13.04
N GLU A 36 -22.87 -19.41 -11.90
CA GLU A 36 -23.76 -19.93 -10.84
C GLU A 36 -24.33 -18.76 -10.04
N CYS A 37 -25.65 -18.59 -10.06
CA CYS A 37 -26.38 -17.71 -9.14
C CYS A 37 -25.96 -18.03 -7.69
N LEU A 38 -24.98 -17.28 -7.17
CA LEU A 38 -24.52 -17.39 -5.80
C LEU A 38 -25.66 -17.00 -4.86
N THR A 39 -26.39 -18.00 -4.38
CA THR A 39 -27.28 -17.78 -3.25
C THR A 39 -26.44 -17.32 -2.05
N PRO A 40 -26.97 -16.44 -1.17
CA PRO A 40 -26.29 -16.05 0.06
C PRO A 40 -25.77 -17.27 0.85
N GLU A 41 -26.55 -18.35 0.87
CA GLU A 41 -26.25 -19.65 1.48
C GLU A 41 -24.99 -20.31 0.90
N PHE A 42 -24.89 -20.37 -0.43
CA PHE A 42 -23.73 -20.96 -1.09
C PHE A 42 -22.48 -20.11 -0.88
N ALA A 43 -22.60 -18.79 -1.04
CA ALA A 43 -21.49 -17.85 -0.82
C ALA A 43 -21.00 -17.91 0.64
N PHE A 44 -21.91 -17.87 1.61
CA PHE A 44 -21.59 -17.98 3.04
C PHE A 44 -20.90 -19.29 3.37
N LYS A 45 -21.42 -20.42 2.88
CA LYS A 45 -20.82 -21.74 3.12
C LYS A 45 -19.39 -21.83 2.59
N LYS A 46 -19.16 -21.28 1.38
CA LYS A 46 -17.82 -21.26 0.76
C LYS A 46 -16.87 -20.33 1.52
N LEU A 47 -17.31 -19.14 1.88
CA LEU A 47 -16.54 -18.19 2.70
C LEU A 47 -16.16 -18.83 4.05
N ASN A 48 -17.12 -19.45 4.75
CA ASN A 48 -16.88 -20.07 6.04
C ASN A 48 -15.84 -21.20 5.97
N LYS A 49 -15.93 -22.05 4.93
CA LYS A 49 -14.92 -23.10 4.67
C LYS A 49 -13.52 -22.50 4.44
N MET A 50 -13.43 -21.42 3.68
CA MET A 50 -12.15 -20.78 3.37
C MET A 50 -11.55 -20.05 4.58
N ALA A 51 -12.37 -19.39 5.40
CA ALA A 51 -11.95 -18.61 6.56
C ALA A 51 -11.15 -19.44 7.57
N GLN A 52 -11.53 -20.69 7.81
CA GLN A 52 -10.81 -21.61 8.71
C GLN A 52 -9.33 -21.76 8.34
N GLY A 53 -9.00 -21.72 7.04
CA GLY A 53 -7.63 -21.83 6.54
C GLY A 53 -6.93 -20.48 6.32
N LEU A 54 -7.59 -19.35 6.62
CA LEU A 54 -7.10 -17.99 6.38
C LEU A 54 -7.15 -17.10 7.63
N ALA A 55 -7.55 -17.64 8.79
CA ALA A 55 -7.85 -16.87 9.99
C ALA A 55 -6.70 -15.98 10.51
N ASN A 56 -5.45 -16.37 10.26
CA ASN A 56 -4.27 -15.65 10.75
C ASN A 56 -3.56 -14.82 9.68
N VAL A 57 -4.12 -14.70 8.48
CA VAL A 57 -3.49 -14.04 7.34
C VAL A 57 -4.43 -13.07 6.66
N ASP A 58 -3.90 -11.93 6.22
CA ASP A 58 -4.66 -10.96 5.41
C ASP A 58 -3.77 -10.23 4.40
N LEU A 59 -4.40 -9.55 3.44
CA LEU A 59 -3.74 -8.64 2.52
C LEU A 59 -3.69 -7.23 3.12
N VAL A 60 -2.47 -6.74 3.33
CA VAL A 60 -2.17 -5.40 3.83
C VAL A 60 -1.31 -4.63 2.84
N ASP A 61 -1.90 -3.64 2.16
CA ASP A 61 -1.26 -2.79 1.15
C ASP A 61 -0.52 -3.62 0.08
N GLY A 62 -1.23 -4.60 -0.51
CA GLY A 62 -0.70 -5.50 -1.55
C GLY A 62 0.20 -6.63 -1.08
N LYS A 63 0.37 -6.83 0.23
CA LYS A 63 1.21 -7.90 0.79
C LYS A 63 0.43 -8.86 1.64
N LEU A 64 0.70 -10.15 1.48
CA LEU A 64 0.26 -11.18 2.40
C LEU A 64 0.99 -11.04 3.73
N VAL A 65 0.25 -10.87 4.82
CA VAL A 65 0.79 -10.66 6.17
C VAL A 65 0.19 -11.66 7.15
N SER A 66 1.06 -12.28 7.95
CA SER A 66 0.67 -13.02 9.15
C SER A 66 0.31 -12.02 10.26
N ILE A 67 -0.95 -12.01 10.68
CA ILE A 67 -1.45 -11.08 11.69
C ILE A 67 -0.84 -11.38 13.06
N GLY A 68 -0.54 -12.63 13.38
CA GLY A 68 0.07 -12.99 14.66
C GLY A 68 1.49 -12.44 14.82
N GLU A 69 2.30 -12.58 13.76
CA GLU A 69 3.74 -12.28 13.79
C GLU A 69 4.10 -10.93 13.18
N ASP A 70 3.12 -10.21 12.62
CA ASP A 70 3.31 -8.99 11.82
C ASP A 70 4.37 -9.18 10.70
N SER A 71 4.48 -10.41 10.20
CA SER A 71 5.49 -10.82 9.23
C SER A 71 4.89 -10.90 7.82
N VAL A 72 5.64 -10.40 6.84
CA VAL A 72 5.25 -10.53 5.42
C VAL A 72 5.54 -11.95 4.97
N MET A 73 4.52 -12.62 4.42
CA MET A 73 4.61 -13.97 3.90
C MET A 73 4.78 -13.96 2.38
N LYS A 74 5.46 -14.99 1.86
CA LYS A 74 5.56 -15.28 0.43
C LYS A 74 5.02 -16.70 0.19
N ASP A 75 3.73 -16.79 -0.06
CA ASP A 75 3.04 -18.05 -0.40
C ASP A 75 1.98 -17.75 -1.44
N GLU A 76 2.25 -18.12 -2.69
CA GLU A 76 1.36 -17.87 -3.84
C GLU A 76 0.03 -18.60 -3.70
N GLY A 77 0.02 -19.78 -3.07
CA GLY A 77 -1.19 -20.55 -2.83
C GLY A 77 -2.11 -19.86 -1.83
N ILE A 78 -1.55 -19.35 -0.72
CA ILE A 78 -2.32 -18.57 0.26
C ILE A 78 -2.77 -17.24 -0.35
N ASP A 79 -1.90 -16.54 -1.08
CA ASP A 79 -2.22 -15.28 -1.75
C ASP A 79 -3.42 -15.44 -2.71
N GLN A 80 -3.42 -16.49 -3.54
CA GLN A 80 -4.55 -16.77 -4.43
C GLN A 80 -5.82 -17.15 -3.66
N ARG A 81 -5.70 -17.92 -2.57
CA ARG A 81 -6.86 -18.27 -1.72
C ARG A 81 -7.47 -17.03 -1.08
N ILE A 82 -6.67 -16.06 -0.61
CA ILE A 82 -7.19 -14.81 -0.06
C ILE A 82 -7.86 -13.99 -1.16
N LYS A 83 -7.25 -13.84 -2.33
CA LYS A 83 -7.88 -13.13 -3.47
C LYS A 83 -9.25 -13.72 -3.82
N ASN A 84 -9.35 -15.05 -3.87
CA ASN A 84 -10.61 -15.75 -4.10
C ASN A 84 -11.62 -15.51 -2.96
N PHE A 85 -11.16 -15.50 -1.70
CA PHE A 85 -12.00 -15.21 -0.53
C PHE A 85 -12.58 -13.78 -0.60
N LYS A 86 -11.74 -12.77 -0.89
CA LYS A 86 -12.20 -11.38 -1.05
C LYS A 86 -13.19 -11.23 -2.20
N TYR A 87 -12.92 -11.90 -3.34
CA TYR A 87 -13.82 -11.92 -4.49
C TYR A 87 -15.20 -12.47 -4.13
N LEU A 88 -15.24 -13.64 -3.47
CA LEU A 88 -16.50 -14.23 -2.99
C LEU A 88 -17.21 -13.34 -1.98
N GLY A 89 -16.47 -12.65 -1.11
CA GLY A 89 -17.04 -11.69 -0.17
C GLY A 89 -17.75 -10.55 -0.90
N ARG A 90 -17.16 -10.02 -1.99
CA ARG A 90 -17.78 -8.96 -2.81
C ARG A 90 -19.04 -9.44 -3.52
N LEU A 91 -19.08 -10.70 -3.95
CA LEU A 91 -20.30 -11.30 -4.50
C LEU A 91 -21.39 -11.46 -3.44
N TYR A 92 -21.02 -11.93 -2.24
CA TYR A 92 -21.93 -12.02 -1.10
C TYR A 92 -22.55 -10.66 -0.76
N LEU A 93 -21.75 -9.59 -0.75
CA LEU A 93 -22.23 -8.22 -0.52
C LEU A 93 -23.29 -7.79 -1.53
N GLY A 94 -23.21 -8.27 -2.77
CA GLY A 94 -24.17 -7.93 -3.82
C GLY A 94 -25.50 -8.68 -3.74
N THR A 95 -25.64 -9.66 -2.83
CA THR A 95 -26.85 -10.47 -2.76
C THR A 95 -28.06 -9.67 -2.26
N PRO A 96 -29.29 -9.96 -2.74
CA PRO A 96 -30.49 -9.22 -2.33
C PRO A 96 -30.74 -9.21 -0.82
N SER A 97 -30.49 -10.32 -0.13
CA SER A 97 -30.67 -10.42 1.33
C SER A 97 -29.75 -9.45 2.08
N VAL A 98 -28.47 -9.40 1.71
CA VAL A 98 -27.49 -8.51 2.33
C VAL A 98 -27.84 -7.05 2.05
N GLN A 99 -28.23 -6.72 0.81
CA GLN A 99 -28.64 -5.37 0.44
C GLN A 99 -29.92 -4.93 1.17
N GLN A 100 -30.88 -5.83 1.37
CA GLN A 100 -32.07 -5.54 2.19
C GLN A 100 -31.72 -5.30 3.65
N SER A 101 -30.79 -6.09 4.22
CA SER A 101 -30.31 -5.90 5.59
C SER A 101 -29.61 -4.54 5.77
N LEU A 102 -28.74 -4.16 4.85
CA LEU A 102 -28.09 -2.84 4.83
C LEU A 102 -29.12 -1.71 4.73
N LYS A 103 -30.12 -1.85 3.84
CA LYS A 103 -31.21 -0.88 3.68
C LYS A 103 -32.07 -0.75 4.95
N LYS A 104 -32.36 -1.87 5.61
CA LYS A 104 -33.10 -1.88 6.88
C LYS A 104 -32.35 -1.10 7.96
N ARG A 105 -31.05 -1.34 8.11
CA ARG A 105 -30.19 -0.58 9.05
C ARG A 105 -30.08 0.89 8.68
N ALA A 106 -29.99 1.24 7.40
CA ALA A 106 -30.05 2.63 6.95
C ALA A 106 -31.36 3.33 7.37
N THR A 107 -32.46 2.58 7.41
CA THR A 107 -33.77 3.10 7.83
C THR A 107 -33.86 3.19 9.36
N GLU A 108 -33.35 2.20 10.09
CA GLU A 108 -33.35 2.19 11.57
C GLU A 108 -32.41 3.26 12.15
N SER A 109 -31.24 3.44 11.54
CA SER A 109 -30.27 4.48 11.90
C SER A 109 -30.79 5.91 11.66
N SER A 110 -31.76 6.10 10.75
CA SER A 110 -32.39 7.42 10.56
C SER A 110 -33.19 7.94 11.76
N LEU A 111 -33.46 7.08 12.75
CA LEU A 111 -34.14 7.45 14.01
C LEU A 111 -33.17 7.92 15.10
N ASP A 112 -31.90 7.51 15.05
CA ASP A 112 -30.83 7.93 15.96
C ASP A 112 -29.80 8.76 15.18
N ALA A 113 -29.77 10.07 15.42
CA ALA A 113 -28.96 11.05 14.66
C ALA A 113 -27.43 10.79 14.60
N MET A 114 -26.92 9.76 15.28
CA MET A 114 -25.51 9.35 15.30
C MET A 114 -25.15 8.32 14.23
N GLU A 115 -26.11 7.62 13.64
CA GLU A 115 -25.86 6.57 12.66
C GLU A 115 -26.49 6.96 11.31
N PHE A 116 -25.69 7.07 10.27
CA PHE A 116 -26.22 7.28 8.91
C PHE A 116 -25.50 6.32 8.00
N ILE A 117 -26.18 5.31 7.49
CA ILE A 117 -25.67 4.48 6.40
C ILE A 117 -26.49 4.84 5.16
N PRO A 118 -25.88 5.20 4.01
CA PRO A 118 -26.64 5.48 2.80
C PRO A 118 -27.47 4.25 2.37
N GLU A 119 -28.75 4.45 2.05
CA GLU A 119 -29.75 3.38 1.75
C GLU A 119 -29.32 2.39 0.64
N LEU A 120 -28.41 2.78 -0.23
CA LEU A 120 -27.96 2.00 -1.40
C LEU A 120 -26.43 1.81 -1.45
N CYS A 121 -25.73 1.95 -0.32
CA CYS A 121 -24.28 1.79 -0.32
C CYS A 121 -23.87 0.37 -0.72
N PHE A 122 -22.90 0.27 -1.64
CA PHE A 122 -22.37 -1.00 -2.17
C PHE A 122 -23.39 -1.84 -2.96
N GLY A 123 -24.50 -1.24 -3.39
CA GLY A 123 -25.57 -1.92 -4.13
C GLY A 123 -25.25 -2.14 -5.60
N ARG A 124 -24.41 -1.30 -6.21
CA ARG A 124 -23.99 -1.49 -7.61
C ARG A 124 -22.79 -2.42 -7.71
N SER A 125 -22.70 -3.20 -8.80
CA SER A 125 -21.56 -4.10 -9.03
C SER A 125 -20.24 -3.34 -9.04
N ASP A 126 -20.21 -2.17 -9.69
CA ASP A 126 -19.01 -1.37 -9.79
C ASP A 126 -18.56 -0.79 -8.44
N GLU A 127 -19.47 -0.48 -7.51
CA GLU A 127 -19.12 -0.07 -6.13
C GLU A 127 -18.47 -1.19 -5.33
N ARG A 128 -18.69 -2.45 -5.72
CA ARG A 128 -18.10 -3.61 -5.05
C ARG A 128 -16.78 -4.04 -5.63
N GLU A 129 -16.30 -3.42 -6.72
CA GLU A 129 -15.01 -3.75 -7.29
C GLU A 129 -13.84 -3.23 -6.41
N PRO A 130 -12.70 -3.93 -6.41
CA PRO A 130 -11.50 -3.43 -5.76
C PRO A 130 -10.93 -2.23 -6.51
N LEU A 131 -10.24 -1.36 -5.79
CA LEU A 131 -9.62 -0.16 -6.33
C LEU A 131 -8.20 0.00 -5.77
N THR A 132 -7.20 -0.01 -6.65
CA THR A 132 -5.82 0.33 -6.30
C THR A 132 -5.54 1.77 -6.70
N LEU A 133 -5.22 2.62 -5.73
CA LEU A 133 -4.91 4.01 -5.97
C LEU A 133 -3.42 4.16 -6.31
N LYS A 134 -3.13 4.64 -7.53
CA LYS A 134 -1.76 4.81 -8.05
C LYS A 134 -1.47 6.21 -8.58
N THR A 135 -2.50 7.01 -8.84
CA THR A 135 -2.38 8.34 -9.45
C THR A 135 -3.40 9.32 -8.89
N LEU A 136 -3.11 10.63 -8.96
CA LEU A 136 -4.10 11.65 -8.64
C LEU A 136 -5.30 11.59 -9.60
N THR A 137 -5.09 11.21 -10.86
CA THR A 137 -6.16 11.01 -11.83
C THR A 137 -7.20 10.01 -11.32
N SER A 138 -6.78 8.88 -10.76
CA SER A 138 -7.70 7.86 -10.23
C SER A 138 -8.60 8.40 -9.11
N VAL A 139 -8.02 9.12 -8.15
CA VAL A 139 -8.73 9.71 -7.01
C VAL A 139 -9.66 10.85 -7.46
N CYS A 140 -9.16 11.75 -8.31
CA CYS A 140 -9.92 12.89 -8.80
C CYS A 140 -11.11 12.46 -9.69
N SER A 141 -10.93 11.41 -10.49
CA SER A 141 -12.03 10.85 -11.29
C SER A 141 -13.07 10.17 -10.41
N TYR A 142 -12.65 9.45 -9.36
CA TYR A 142 -13.59 8.85 -8.40
C TYR A 142 -14.45 9.92 -7.69
N LEU A 143 -13.84 11.05 -7.29
CA LEU A 143 -14.53 12.16 -6.63
C LEU A 143 -15.23 13.13 -7.59
N ASN A 144 -15.26 12.85 -8.89
CA ASN A 144 -15.81 13.75 -9.93
C ASN A 144 -15.24 15.18 -9.89
N VAL A 145 -13.96 15.33 -9.54
CA VAL A 145 -13.27 16.63 -9.50
C VAL A 145 -13.10 17.16 -10.93
N SER A 146 -13.51 18.40 -11.17
CA SER A 146 -13.43 19.05 -12.49
C SER A 146 -11.99 19.29 -12.95
N ALA A 147 -11.77 19.49 -14.26
CA ALA A 147 -10.44 19.75 -14.81
C ALA A 147 -9.76 20.99 -14.19
N GLN A 148 -10.52 22.05 -13.91
CA GLN A 148 -10.02 23.26 -13.26
C GLN A 148 -9.57 22.98 -11.83
N GLN A 149 -10.39 22.29 -11.04
CA GLN A 149 -10.07 21.93 -9.66
C GLN A 149 -8.88 20.97 -9.59
N ARG A 150 -8.79 20.00 -10.52
CA ARG A 150 -7.61 19.14 -10.67
C ARG A 150 -6.33 19.97 -10.75
N LYS A 151 -6.30 20.98 -11.63
CA LYS A 151 -5.14 21.88 -11.74
C LYS A 151 -4.78 22.51 -10.39
N SER A 152 -5.75 23.04 -9.64
CA SER A 152 -5.52 23.62 -8.31
C SER A 152 -4.99 22.59 -7.31
N VAL A 153 -5.60 21.40 -7.25
CA VAL A 153 -5.15 20.29 -6.39
C VAL A 153 -3.69 19.95 -6.65
N ARG A 154 -3.31 19.82 -7.92
CA ARG A 154 -1.93 19.49 -8.28
C ARG A 154 -0.95 20.58 -7.86
N LEU A 155 -1.29 21.85 -8.08
CA LEU A 155 -0.43 22.96 -7.67
C LEU A 155 -0.23 22.97 -6.15
N ALA A 156 -1.30 22.78 -5.38
CA ALA A 156 -1.24 22.70 -3.92
C ALA A 156 -0.38 21.51 -3.45
N ILE A 157 -0.60 20.32 -4.00
CA ILE A 157 0.16 19.12 -3.65
C ILE A 157 1.64 19.26 -4.01
N CYS A 158 1.94 19.67 -5.24
CA CYS A 158 3.32 19.86 -5.71
C CYS A 158 4.11 20.82 -4.81
N SER A 159 3.47 21.87 -4.29
CA SER A 159 4.12 22.80 -3.36
C SER A 159 4.60 22.14 -2.05
N GLN A 160 3.90 21.09 -1.61
CA GLN A 160 4.23 20.35 -0.39
C GLN A 160 5.22 19.19 -0.66
N VAL A 161 4.97 18.41 -1.71
CA VAL A 161 5.67 17.14 -1.91
C VAL A 161 7.00 17.28 -2.67
N ASN A 162 7.23 18.39 -3.35
CA ASN A 162 8.49 18.65 -4.08
C ASN A 162 9.61 19.19 -3.17
N GLN A 163 9.45 19.12 -1.85
CA GLN A 163 10.49 19.46 -0.89
C GLN A 163 11.57 18.38 -0.86
N HIS A 164 12.83 18.80 -0.75
CA HIS A 164 13.99 17.89 -0.74
C HIS A 164 13.86 16.79 0.33
N ARG A 165 13.38 17.13 1.53
CA ARG A 165 13.18 16.17 2.63
C ARG A 165 12.17 15.06 2.31
N ILE A 166 11.11 15.39 1.57
CA ILE A 166 10.06 14.43 1.20
C ILE A 166 10.61 13.45 0.18
N TRP A 167 11.34 13.95 -0.81
CA TRP A 167 12.05 13.14 -1.80
C TRP A 167 13.08 12.21 -1.17
N THR A 168 14.01 12.75 -0.38
CA THR A 168 15.02 11.96 0.33
C THR A 168 14.37 10.90 1.21
N GLY A 169 13.32 11.26 1.95
CA GLY A 169 12.59 10.35 2.83
C GLY A 169 11.89 9.22 2.07
N ALA A 170 11.18 9.55 0.98
CA ALA A 170 10.48 8.56 0.15
C ALA A 170 11.47 7.58 -0.49
N LEU A 171 12.57 8.08 -1.05
CA LEU A 171 13.61 7.24 -1.66
C LEU A 171 14.29 6.33 -0.64
N LYS A 172 14.61 6.84 0.57
CA LYS A 172 15.10 5.99 1.66
C LYS A 172 14.12 4.89 2.01
N LYS A 173 12.82 5.22 2.13
CA LYS A 173 11.78 4.23 2.43
C LYS A 173 11.71 3.15 1.36
N ILE A 174 11.79 3.53 0.09
CA ILE A 174 11.81 2.59 -1.05
C ILE A 174 13.04 1.67 -0.97
N LEU A 175 14.23 2.25 -0.84
CA LEU A 175 15.50 1.50 -0.81
C LEU A 175 15.60 0.56 0.40
N SER A 176 15.13 0.99 1.58
CA SER A 176 15.07 0.13 2.77
C SER A 176 14.08 -1.02 2.57
N GLY A 177 12.92 -0.77 1.96
CA GLY A 177 11.95 -1.81 1.62
C GLY A 177 12.51 -2.81 0.61
N LEU A 178 13.19 -2.32 -0.43
CA LEU A 178 13.85 -3.16 -1.43
C LEU A 178 14.97 -4.02 -0.81
N LYS A 179 15.77 -3.43 0.09
CA LYS A 179 16.80 -4.18 0.83
C LYS A 179 16.19 -5.35 1.60
N ALA A 180 15.11 -5.12 2.34
CA ALA A 180 14.42 -6.17 3.09
C ALA A 180 13.80 -7.23 2.16
N GLU A 181 13.25 -6.82 1.02
CA GLU A 181 12.72 -7.74 0.01
C GLU A 181 13.80 -8.68 -0.53
N ILE A 182 14.98 -8.14 -0.86
CA ILE A 182 16.12 -8.93 -1.34
C ILE A 182 16.70 -9.82 -0.24
N GLU A 183 16.77 -9.35 1.00
CA GLU A 183 17.23 -10.15 2.15
C GLU A 183 16.28 -11.32 2.47
N SER A 184 14.98 -11.13 2.24
CA SER A 184 13.95 -12.16 2.38
C SER A 184 13.81 -13.10 1.17
N MET A 185 14.63 -12.94 0.11
CA MET A 185 14.65 -13.91 -0.98
C MET A 185 15.43 -15.14 -0.55
N ASN A 186 14.78 -16.30 -0.60
CA ASN A 186 15.42 -17.55 -0.24
C ASN A 186 16.28 -18.00 -1.43
N PHE A 187 17.61 -18.09 -1.23
CA PHE A 187 18.57 -18.36 -2.30
C PHE A 187 18.32 -19.68 -3.07
N GLN A 188 17.57 -20.61 -2.48
CA GLN A 188 17.18 -21.88 -3.10
C GLN A 188 16.01 -21.76 -4.10
N GLN A 189 15.20 -20.70 -4.04
CA GLN A 189 14.06 -20.48 -4.96
C GLN A 189 14.44 -19.63 -6.18
N CYS A 190 15.51 -18.83 -6.11
CA CYS A 190 16.04 -18.09 -7.25
C CYS A 190 16.80 -19.04 -8.19
N GLN A 191 16.10 -19.60 -9.17
CA GLN A 191 16.74 -20.45 -10.19
C GLN A 191 17.47 -19.62 -11.26
N SER A 192 17.22 -18.30 -11.36
CA SER A 192 17.77 -17.46 -12.44
C SER A 192 18.71 -16.32 -12.03
N LEU A 193 18.79 -15.94 -10.76
CA LEU A 193 19.69 -14.87 -10.28
C LEU A 193 21.00 -15.45 -9.73
N SER A 194 22.13 -14.94 -10.22
CA SER A 194 23.43 -15.30 -9.67
C SER A 194 23.65 -14.64 -8.30
N VAL A 195 24.35 -15.33 -7.39
CA VAL A 195 24.77 -14.78 -6.08
C VAL A 195 25.52 -13.46 -6.25
N LYS A 196 26.24 -13.29 -7.38
CA LYS A 196 26.94 -12.06 -7.73
C LYS A 196 25.98 -10.89 -7.96
N GLU A 197 24.91 -11.08 -8.73
CA GLU A 197 23.91 -10.03 -9.00
C GLU A 197 23.18 -9.57 -7.73
N ILE A 198 22.84 -10.51 -6.84
CA ILE A 198 22.23 -10.18 -5.54
C ILE A 198 23.20 -9.36 -4.69
N THR A 199 24.48 -9.76 -4.66
CA THR A 199 25.52 -9.06 -3.89
C THR A 199 25.75 -7.65 -4.42
N VAL A 200 25.87 -7.48 -5.74
CA VAL A 200 26.02 -6.18 -6.40
C VAL A 200 24.80 -5.30 -6.11
N SER A 201 23.59 -5.85 -6.22
CA SER A 201 22.35 -5.11 -5.93
C SER A 201 22.31 -4.61 -4.49
N LYS A 202 22.69 -5.46 -3.51
CA LYS A 202 22.79 -5.05 -2.09
C LYS A 202 23.82 -3.95 -1.87
N GLN A 203 24.95 -3.99 -2.57
CA GLN A 203 25.99 -2.96 -2.49
C GLN A 203 25.49 -1.63 -3.07
N ILE A 204 24.86 -1.64 -4.25
CA ILE A 204 24.29 -0.44 -4.86
C ILE A 204 23.22 0.17 -3.95
N ILE A 205 22.30 -0.62 -3.41
CA ILE A 205 21.27 -0.15 -2.48
C ILE A 205 21.90 0.50 -1.23
N SER A 206 22.92 -0.13 -0.66
CA SER A 206 23.62 0.41 0.51
C SER A 206 24.31 1.74 0.19
N SER A 207 24.93 1.86 -1.00
CA SER A 207 25.51 3.12 -1.48
C SER A 207 24.46 4.21 -1.66
N CYS A 208 23.30 3.91 -2.24
CA CYS A 208 22.19 4.86 -2.37
C CYS A 208 21.67 5.34 -1.00
N ILE A 209 21.48 4.41 -0.05
CA ILE A 209 21.04 4.76 1.31
C ILE A 209 22.06 5.65 2.01
N ARG A 210 23.35 5.35 1.87
CA ARG A 210 24.44 6.15 2.42
C ARG A 210 24.45 7.55 1.81
N PHE A 211 24.40 7.65 0.48
CA PHE A 211 24.29 8.92 -0.25
C PHE A 211 23.13 9.77 0.29
N LEU A 212 21.95 9.19 0.46
CA LEU A 212 20.79 9.90 1.02
C LEU A 212 20.92 10.22 2.52
N SER A 213 21.69 9.45 3.29
CA SER A 213 21.83 9.64 4.75
C SER A 213 22.81 10.74 5.10
N GLU A 214 23.88 10.86 4.33
CA GLU A 214 24.87 11.94 4.44
C GLU A 214 24.27 13.33 4.13
N THR A 215 23.08 13.39 3.52
CA THR A 215 22.36 14.65 3.22
C THR A 215 21.47 15.16 4.37
N CYS A 216 21.17 14.32 5.37
CA CYS A 216 20.25 14.69 6.46
C CYS A 216 20.95 15.25 7.72
N THR A 217 22.27 15.13 7.83
CA THR A 217 23.03 15.38 9.08
C THR A 217 23.39 16.85 9.34
N THR A 218 23.01 17.80 8.49
CA THR A 218 23.44 19.21 8.64
C THR A 218 22.33 20.18 9.05
N PHE A 219 21.07 19.75 9.16
CA PHE A 219 20.00 20.57 9.73
C PHE A 219 20.00 20.46 11.26
N ASN A 220 20.95 21.13 11.93
CA ASN A 220 20.81 21.44 13.35
C ASN A 220 19.70 22.50 13.51
N PRO A 221 18.55 22.18 14.12
CA PRO A 221 17.44 23.13 14.30
C PRO A 221 17.76 24.27 15.28
N ASP A 222 18.76 24.11 16.14
CA ASP A 222 19.18 25.13 17.12
C ASP A 222 20.19 26.14 16.57
N SER A 223 20.57 26.01 15.29
CA SER A 223 21.51 26.90 14.61
C SER A 223 20.76 27.84 13.67
N THR A 224 20.81 29.15 13.95
CA THR A 224 20.25 30.21 13.10
C THR A 224 20.89 30.17 11.70
N SER A 225 20.17 29.56 10.75
CA SER A 225 20.68 29.17 9.42
C SER A 225 21.18 30.31 8.55
N TRP A 226 20.76 31.55 8.83
CA TRP A 226 21.17 32.76 8.10
C TRP A 226 22.57 33.26 8.49
N MET A 227 23.15 32.77 9.59
CA MET A 227 24.50 33.13 10.05
C MET A 227 25.59 32.11 9.66
N ARG A 228 25.23 31.00 8.98
CA ARG A 228 26.23 30.02 8.55
C ARG A 228 27.04 30.57 7.40
N VAL A 229 28.28 30.94 7.70
CA VAL A 229 29.34 31.17 6.72
C VAL A 229 29.48 29.89 5.88
N ALA A 230 29.56 30.02 4.55
CA ALA A 230 29.86 28.89 3.68
C ALA A 230 31.11 28.17 4.22
N PRO A 231 31.14 26.82 4.24
CA PRO A 231 32.31 26.11 4.75
C PRO A 231 33.56 26.63 4.05
N ALA A 232 34.60 26.96 4.82
CA ALA A 232 35.90 27.30 4.26
C ALA A 232 36.31 26.20 3.26
N PRO A 233 36.92 26.54 2.11
CA PRO A 233 37.21 25.58 1.05
C PRO A 233 38.17 24.52 1.59
N LYS A 234 37.62 23.42 2.11
CA LYS A 234 38.40 22.25 2.47
C LYS A 234 38.78 21.60 1.16
N TYR A 235 40.09 21.41 0.99
CA TYR A 235 40.80 20.80 -0.15
C TYR A 235 40.42 19.33 -0.45
N ASN A 236 39.23 18.88 -0.03
CA ASN A 236 38.61 17.66 -0.52
C ASN A 236 37.30 18.10 -1.17
N HIS A 237 37.37 18.49 -2.45
CA HIS A 237 36.20 18.55 -3.30
C HIS A 237 35.58 17.15 -3.33
N TRP A 238 34.64 16.89 -2.42
CA TRP A 238 33.64 15.86 -2.68
C TRP A 238 32.95 16.31 -3.98
N PRO A 239 32.83 15.45 -5.01
CA PRO A 239 32.16 15.83 -6.23
C PRO A 239 30.78 16.37 -5.86
N SER A 240 30.35 17.45 -6.52
CA SER A 240 29.05 18.06 -6.26
C SER A 240 27.98 16.97 -6.35
N HIS A 241 27.42 16.56 -5.21
CA HIS A 241 26.46 15.46 -5.20
C HIS A 241 25.19 15.92 -5.89
N ARG A 242 24.96 15.40 -7.08
CA ARG A 242 23.79 15.72 -7.90
C ARG A 242 22.80 14.57 -7.79
N TRP A 243 21.53 14.86 -8.06
CA TRP A 243 20.54 13.79 -8.20
C TRP A 243 20.87 12.86 -9.37
N GLU A 244 21.68 13.30 -10.34
CA GLU A 244 22.25 12.49 -11.42
C GLU A 244 23.04 11.28 -10.90
N ASP A 245 23.88 11.46 -9.88
CA ASP A 245 24.69 10.36 -9.31
C ASP A 245 23.78 9.23 -8.77
N LEU A 246 22.69 9.63 -8.10
CA LEU A 246 21.70 8.67 -7.57
C LEU A 246 20.92 7.99 -8.68
N LEU A 247 20.58 8.72 -9.74
CA LEU A 247 19.87 8.21 -10.90
C LEU A 247 20.71 7.19 -11.68
N GLU A 248 22.02 7.39 -11.79
CA GLU A 248 22.96 6.42 -12.38
C GLU A 248 22.97 5.12 -11.57
N MET A 249 23.12 5.20 -10.24
CA MET A 249 23.05 4.03 -9.36
C MET A 249 21.71 3.29 -9.50
N PHE A 250 20.59 4.00 -9.71
CA PHE A 250 19.29 3.36 -9.95
C PHE A 250 19.24 2.65 -11.29
N ASN A 251 19.82 3.23 -12.35
CA ASN A 251 19.90 2.58 -13.66
C ASN A 251 20.74 1.30 -13.61
N ASP A 252 21.86 1.33 -12.88
CA ASP A 252 22.70 0.15 -12.67
C ASP A 252 21.96 -0.92 -11.88
N LEU A 253 21.28 -0.54 -10.79
CA LEU A 253 20.49 -1.47 -10.00
C LEU A 253 19.41 -2.15 -10.83
N ILE A 254 18.63 -1.37 -11.60
CA ILE A 254 17.57 -1.89 -12.48
C ILE A 254 18.16 -2.80 -13.56
N LYS A 255 19.32 -2.44 -14.12
CA LYS A 255 20.01 -3.24 -15.13
C LYS A 255 20.48 -4.59 -14.58
N CYS A 256 21.00 -4.62 -13.35
CA CYS A 256 21.37 -5.84 -12.64
C CYS A 256 20.15 -6.68 -12.21
N SER A 257 18.93 -6.14 -12.30
CA SER A 257 17.73 -6.72 -11.71
C SER A 257 16.64 -7.11 -12.72
N LYS A 258 16.93 -7.09 -14.03
CA LYS A 258 15.93 -7.23 -15.12
C LYS A 258 15.09 -8.51 -15.12
N ASN A 259 15.44 -9.52 -14.33
CA ASN A 259 14.72 -10.79 -14.24
C ASN A 259 13.77 -10.78 -13.02
N GLU A 260 14.00 -11.65 -12.03
CA GLU A 260 13.12 -11.87 -10.86
C GLU A 260 12.99 -10.63 -9.94
N MET A 261 14.02 -9.79 -9.84
CA MET A 261 13.97 -8.60 -8.98
C MET A 261 13.13 -7.45 -9.56
N GLY A 262 12.89 -7.44 -10.87
CA GLY A 262 12.07 -6.42 -11.55
C GLY A 262 10.61 -6.44 -11.12
N VAL A 263 10.13 -7.57 -10.59
CA VAL A 263 8.75 -7.77 -10.11
C VAL A 263 8.59 -7.33 -8.65
N LEU A 264 9.69 -7.01 -7.95
CA LEU A 264 9.62 -6.61 -6.54
C LEU A 264 8.87 -5.27 -6.38
N PRO A 265 7.92 -5.17 -5.43
CA PRO A 265 7.11 -3.97 -5.25
C PRO A 265 7.94 -2.68 -5.08
N HIS A 266 9.04 -2.73 -4.32
CA HIS A 266 9.89 -1.55 -4.15
C HIS A 266 10.78 -1.26 -5.35
N MET A 267 11.11 -2.27 -6.18
CA MET A 267 11.80 -2.04 -7.46
C MET A 267 10.91 -1.28 -8.44
N VAL A 268 9.63 -1.67 -8.54
CA VAL A 268 8.64 -0.96 -9.34
C VAL A 268 8.50 0.50 -8.87
N LYS A 269 8.47 0.73 -7.55
CA LYS A 269 8.45 2.09 -6.98
C LYS A 269 9.73 2.88 -7.28
N LEU A 270 10.89 2.23 -7.24
CA LEU A 270 12.16 2.85 -7.60
C LEU A 270 12.15 3.32 -9.07
N GLU A 271 11.64 2.47 -9.96
CA GLU A 271 11.53 2.79 -11.39
C GLU A 271 10.55 3.94 -11.63
N ILE A 272 9.40 3.95 -10.95
CA ILE A 272 8.44 5.06 -10.98
C ILE A 272 9.11 6.37 -10.56
N MET A 273 9.95 6.36 -9.52
CA MET A 273 10.62 7.56 -9.03
C MET A 273 11.64 8.15 -10.02
N LYS A 274 12.10 7.38 -11.03
CA LYS A 274 12.96 7.90 -12.09
C LYS A 274 12.31 9.05 -12.86
N GLU A 275 10.98 9.00 -13.05
CA GLU A 275 10.21 10.03 -13.76
C GLU A 275 10.59 11.44 -13.30
N GLY A 276 10.59 11.69 -11.98
CA GLY A 276 10.97 12.99 -11.45
C GLY A 276 12.47 13.15 -11.21
N LEU A 277 13.23 12.08 -10.91
CA LEU A 277 14.70 12.16 -10.81
C LEU A 277 15.35 12.67 -12.10
N TYR A 278 14.89 12.21 -13.28
CA TYR A 278 15.37 12.72 -14.57
C TYR A 278 15.20 14.24 -14.70
N GLN A 279 14.15 14.79 -14.11
CA GLN A 279 13.83 16.23 -14.21
C GLN A 279 14.72 17.07 -13.30
N ILE A 280 15.23 16.49 -12.22
CA ILE A 280 16.04 17.20 -11.22
C ILE A 280 17.50 16.75 -11.21
N LYS A 281 17.94 15.98 -12.22
CA LYS A 281 19.27 15.35 -12.24
C LYS A 281 20.41 16.34 -12.03
N ASP A 282 20.29 17.56 -12.56
CA ASP A 282 21.27 18.64 -12.47
C ASP A 282 21.14 19.50 -11.20
N VAL A 283 20.11 19.27 -10.38
CA VAL A 283 19.92 19.94 -9.09
C VAL A 283 20.90 19.37 -8.09
N LEU A 284 21.52 20.23 -7.29
CA LEU A 284 22.40 19.81 -6.21
C LEU A 284 21.58 19.21 -5.07
N VAL A 285 22.06 18.09 -4.55
CA VAL A 285 21.55 17.52 -3.31
C VAL A 285 22.07 18.41 -2.17
N VAL A 286 21.17 18.98 -1.38
CA VAL A 286 21.49 20.04 -0.42
C VAL A 286 22.43 19.50 0.66
N ARG A 287 23.73 19.74 0.48
CA ARG A 287 24.81 19.39 1.40
C ARG A 287 25.81 20.54 1.44
N ASP A 288 26.21 20.97 2.63
CA ASP A 288 27.35 21.89 2.85
C ASP A 288 27.32 23.18 2.00
N ILE A 289 26.12 23.58 1.54
CA ILE A 289 25.88 24.81 0.78
C ILE A 289 25.26 25.86 1.69
N GLY A 290 25.59 27.13 1.42
CA GLY A 290 25.02 28.26 2.17
C GLY A 290 23.49 28.31 2.06
N TYR A 291 22.80 28.87 3.06
CA TYR A 291 21.34 28.95 3.12
C TYR A 291 20.70 29.49 1.81
N ARG A 292 21.29 30.54 1.24
CA ARG A 292 20.82 31.14 -0.03
C ARG A 292 20.86 30.14 -1.18
N GLU A 293 21.92 29.36 -1.28
CA GLU A 293 22.08 28.33 -2.31
C GLU A 293 21.14 27.16 -2.06
N ALA A 294 20.98 26.71 -0.82
CA ALA A 294 20.01 25.68 -0.46
C ALA A 294 18.58 26.05 -0.88
N ARG A 295 18.16 27.30 -0.61
CA ARG A 295 16.86 27.82 -1.03
C ARG A 295 16.75 27.97 -2.55
N HIS A 296 17.83 28.33 -3.22
CA HIS A 296 17.88 28.37 -4.68
C HIS A 296 17.65 26.98 -5.29
N GLN A 297 18.38 25.97 -4.82
CA GLN A 297 18.26 24.58 -5.29
C GLN A 297 16.87 23.99 -4.99
N GLU A 298 16.31 24.28 -3.81
CA GLU A 298 14.93 23.88 -3.47
C GLU A 298 13.91 24.54 -4.42
N SER A 299 14.07 25.84 -4.71
CA SER A 299 13.21 26.54 -5.67
C SER A 299 13.35 25.98 -7.09
N LEU A 300 14.56 25.62 -7.50
CA LEU A 300 14.83 25.02 -8.80
C LEU A 300 14.14 23.65 -8.92
N MET A 301 14.33 22.79 -7.91
CA MET A 301 13.68 21.49 -7.81
C MET A 301 12.15 21.61 -7.91
N GLN A 302 11.56 22.51 -7.12
CA GLN A 302 10.11 22.77 -7.17
C GLN A 302 9.66 23.22 -8.55
N LYS A 303 10.36 24.15 -9.20
CA LYS A 303 10.02 24.65 -10.55
C LYS A 303 10.07 23.54 -11.60
N LYS A 304 11.08 22.67 -11.56
CA LYS A 304 11.24 21.57 -12.54
C LYS A 304 10.16 20.51 -12.35
N LEU A 305 9.97 20.04 -11.12
CA LEU A 305 8.97 19.02 -10.81
C LEU A 305 7.53 19.52 -11.01
N LEU A 306 7.25 20.79 -10.72
CA LEU A 306 5.93 21.38 -10.96
C LEU A 306 5.56 21.38 -12.46
N LYS A 307 6.53 21.48 -13.36
CA LYS A 307 6.30 21.44 -14.81
C LYS A 307 6.17 20.01 -15.31
N ALA A 308 6.95 19.08 -14.78
CA ALA A 308 7.04 17.72 -15.29
C ALA A 308 6.00 16.76 -14.70
N LEU A 309 5.74 16.85 -13.39
CA LEU A 309 4.87 15.89 -12.70
C LEU A 309 3.39 16.28 -12.84
N GLY A 310 2.67 15.50 -13.66
CA GLY A 310 1.25 15.66 -13.95
C GLY A 310 0.32 14.84 -13.04
N HIS A 311 -0.99 14.89 -13.30
CA HIS A 311 -1.99 14.13 -12.54
C HIS A 311 -1.86 12.60 -12.66
N SER A 312 -1.43 12.14 -13.83
CA SER A 312 -1.21 10.72 -14.10
C SER A 312 0.16 10.24 -13.62
N SER A 313 0.99 11.12 -13.05
CA SER A 313 2.31 10.77 -12.52
C SER A 313 2.17 9.87 -11.29
N GLN A 314 2.72 8.66 -11.39
CA GLN A 314 2.82 7.76 -10.25
C GLN A 314 3.93 8.20 -9.29
N CYS A 315 4.95 8.91 -9.79
CA CYS A 315 5.99 9.52 -8.98
C CYS A 315 5.39 10.56 -8.02
N LEU A 316 4.58 11.48 -8.54
CA LEU A 316 3.87 12.47 -7.73
C LEU A 316 3.00 11.82 -6.66
N PHE A 317 2.28 10.76 -7.04
CA PHE A 317 1.37 10.08 -6.14
C PHE A 317 2.09 9.30 -5.04
N THR A 318 3.24 8.69 -5.37
CA THR A 318 4.09 8.01 -4.38
C THR A 318 4.65 9.01 -3.36
N LEU A 319 5.05 10.21 -3.80
CA LEU A 319 5.49 11.28 -2.92
C LEU A 319 4.36 11.78 -2.01
N LEU A 320 3.14 11.88 -2.54
CA LEU A 320 1.95 12.26 -1.74
C LEU A 320 1.65 11.23 -0.66
N GLN A 321 1.66 9.94 -0.99
CA GLN A 321 1.46 8.87 0.00
C GLN A 321 2.52 8.92 1.10
N TYR A 322 3.78 9.21 0.73
CA TYR A 322 4.86 9.34 1.70
C TYR A 322 4.66 10.59 2.58
N TYR A 323 4.27 11.71 2.00
CA TYR A 323 3.99 12.95 2.72
C TYR A 323 2.85 12.77 3.75
N LEU A 324 1.74 12.13 3.35
CA LEU A 324 0.57 11.96 4.23
C LEU A 324 0.75 10.85 5.27
N TYR A 325 1.39 9.74 4.91
CA TYR A 325 1.36 8.50 5.72
C TYR A 325 2.73 7.89 6.01
N GLY A 326 3.82 8.48 5.52
CA GLY A 326 5.17 7.90 5.62
C GLY A 326 5.32 6.57 4.88
N SER A 327 4.38 6.25 3.98
CA SER A 327 4.32 5.00 3.22
C SER A 327 4.53 5.28 1.73
N VAL A 328 5.17 4.34 1.04
CA VAL A 328 5.37 4.38 -0.43
C VAL A 328 4.63 3.25 -1.14
N ARG A 329 3.83 2.48 -0.37
CA ARG A 329 3.01 1.38 -0.89
C ARG A 329 1.70 1.90 -1.43
N ASP A 330 1.25 1.30 -2.52
CA ASP A 330 -0.07 1.59 -3.09
C ASP A 330 -1.17 1.31 -2.06
N LEU A 331 -2.17 2.20 -2.04
CA LEU A 331 -3.36 2.01 -1.24
C LEU A 331 -4.31 1.11 -2.01
N GLU A 332 -4.61 -0.05 -1.42
CA GLU A 332 -5.56 -1.02 -1.95
C GLU A 332 -6.85 -0.99 -1.16
N ILE A 333 -7.95 -0.81 -1.89
CA ILE A 333 -9.30 -0.80 -1.38
C ILE A 333 -9.99 -2.03 -1.93
N GLU A 334 -10.57 -2.85 -1.06
CA GLU A 334 -11.19 -4.11 -1.49
C GLU A 334 -12.61 -3.91 -2.03
N VAL A 335 -13.35 -2.95 -1.46
CA VAL A 335 -14.71 -2.59 -1.88
C VAL A 335 -14.76 -1.07 -2.01
N ARG A 336 -14.76 -0.56 -3.25
CA ARG A 336 -14.56 0.88 -3.46
C ARG A 336 -15.70 1.78 -2.99
N GLY A 337 -16.92 1.25 -2.85
CA GLY A 337 -18.11 2.00 -2.49
C GLY A 337 -18.37 3.21 -3.38
N GLY A 338 -18.87 4.30 -2.79
CA GLY A 338 -19.27 5.50 -3.52
C GLY A 338 -19.36 6.75 -2.64
N VAL A 339 -19.64 7.88 -3.30
CA VAL A 339 -19.97 9.16 -2.66
C VAL A 339 -21.48 9.37 -2.77
N TYR A 340 -22.13 9.56 -1.62
CA TYR A 340 -23.57 9.68 -1.49
C TYR A 340 -23.96 11.04 -0.93
N GLU A 341 -25.02 11.64 -1.45
CA GLU A 341 -25.57 12.87 -0.90
C GLU A 341 -26.42 12.57 0.34
N ARG A 342 -26.23 13.35 1.40
CA ARG A 342 -27.00 13.25 2.65
C ARG A 342 -28.32 14.00 2.47
N LYS A 343 -29.44 13.29 2.60
CA LYS A 343 -30.79 13.89 2.54
C LYS A 343 -31.06 14.83 3.71
N ASP A 344 -30.43 14.60 4.86
CA ASP A 344 -30.65 15.30 6.12
C ASP A 344 -29.77 16.55 6.31
N LYS A 345 -28.69 16.71 5.52
CA LYS A 345 -27.79 17.86 5.57
C LYS A 345 -27.63 18.47 4.20
N LYS A 346 -28.06 19.72 4.04
CA LYS A 346 -27.85 20.48 2.80
C LYS A 346 -26.34 20.58 2.51
N ASN A 347 -25.93 20.15 1.33
CA ASN A 347 -24.51 20.03 0.93
C ASN A 347 -23.69 19.08 1.83
N GLY A 348 -24.31 18.08 2.45
CA GLY A 348 -23.62 17.00 3.14
C GLY A 348 -23.37 15.84 2.18
N PHE A 349 -22.14 15.32 2.16
CA PHE A 349 -21.77 14.14 1.38
C PHE A 349 -21.18 13.08 2.32
N CYS A 350 -21.37 11.81 1.98
CA CYS A 350 -20.82 10.67 2.69
C CYS A 350 -20.03 9.79 1.73
N LEU A 351 -18.74 9.58 2.02
CA LEU A 351 -17.90 8.62 1.32
C LEU A 351 -17.89 7.31 2.09
N CYS A 352 -18.35 6.24 1.45
CA CYS A 352 -18.31 4.89 2.01
C CYS A 352 -17.25 4.07 1.27
N ILE A 353 -16.33 3.47 2.01
CA ILE A 353 -15.31 2.55 1.48
C ILE A 353 -15.26 1.30 2.36
N GLY A 354 -15.00 0.15 1.74
CA GLY A 354 -15.12 -1.13 2.39
C GLY A 354 -13.90 -2.05 2.33
N LYS A 355 -13.81 -2.94 3.33
CA LYS A 355 -12.84 -4.02 3.43
C LYS A 355 -13.52 -5.30 3.93
N ILE A 356 -13.16 -6.44 3.37
CA ILE A 356 -13.59 -7.76 3.84
C ILE A 356 -12.45 -8.30 4.69
N LEU A 357 -12.73 -8.95 5.82
CA LEU A 357 -11.74 -9.52 6.73
C LEU A 357 -11.85 -11.05 6.75
N THR A 358 -10.72 -11.72 6.99
CA THR A 358 -10.65 -13.19 7.05
C THR A 358 -10.94 -13.75 8.45
N SER A 359 -10.85 -12.92 9.49
CA SER A 359 -11.14 -13.27 10.89
C SER A 359 -11.57 -12.03 11.69
N ASP A 360 -12.38 -12.28 12.71
CA ASP A 360 -12.89 -11.36 13.72
C ASP A 360 -11.87 -11.00 14.82
N ASN A 361 -10.62 -11.44 14.66
CA ASN A 361 -9.53 -11.05 15.55
C ASN A 361 -9.39 -9.52 15.62
N GLU A 362 -9.43 -8.96 16.83
CA GLU A 362 -9.35 -7.51 17.07
C GLU A 362 -8.11 -6.86 16.44
N LYS A 363 -6.98 -7.58 16.37
CA LYS A 363 -5.78 -7.09 15.70
C LYS A 363 -6.01 -6.93 14.19
N MET A 364 -6.70 -7.89 13.57
CA MET A 364 -7.07 -7.83 12.15
C MET A 364 -8.07 -6.71 11.88
N ILE A 365 -9.10 -6.58 12.72
CA ILE A 365 -10.06 -5.48 12.66
C ILE A 365 -9.34 -4.13 12.77
N GLY A 366 -8.44 -3.99 13.74
CA GLY A 366 -7.64 -2.77 13.92
C GLY A 366 -6.73 -2.45 12.73
N ILE A 367 -6.14 -3.45 12.08
CA ILE A 367 -5.38 -3.27 10.83
C ILE A 367 -6.31 -2.80 9.71
N GLY A 368 -7.47 -3.45 9.54
CA GLY A 368 -8.46 -3.07 8.53
C GLY A 368 -8.94 -1.62 8.70
N VAL A 369 -9.25 -1.21 9.93
CA VAL A 369 -9.63 0.18 10.26
C VAL A 369 -8.52 1.15 9.88
N LYS A 370 -7.26 0.86 10.23
CA LYS A 370 -6.11 1.72 9.89
C LYS A 370 -5.88 1.83 8.38
N GLN A 371 -6.17 0.80 7.60
CA GLN A 371 -6.05 0.86 6.14
C GLN A 371 -7.16 1.71 5.52
N LEU A 372 -8.41 1.49 5.96
CA LEU A 372 -9.55 2.30 5.51
C LEU A 372 -9.38 3.77 5.90
N ASP A 373 -8.87 4.08 7.10
CA ASP A 373 -8.57 5.44 7.54
C ASP A 373 -7.60 6.16 6.60
N LYS A 374 -6.54 5.47 6.14
CA LYS A 374 -5.61 6.04 5.15
C LYS A 374 -6.28 6.30 3.81
N ALA A 375 -7.08 5.36 3.32
CA ALA A 375 -7.80 5.54 2.05
C ALA A 375 -8.80 6.70 2.12
N LEU A 376 -9.66 6.70 3.14
CA LEU A 376 -10.66 7.75 3.37
C LEU A 376 -10.01 9.11 3.59
N GLY A 377 -8.92 9.16 4.37
CA GLY A 377 -8.15 10.38 4.61
C GLY A 377 -7.56 10.96 3.32
N LEU A 378 -7.13 10.12 2.38
CA LEU A 378 -6.62 10.58 1.09
C LEU A 378 -7.74 11.22 0.26
N PHE A 379 -8.91 10.57 0.19
CA PHE A 379 -10.06 11.14 -0.51
C PHE A 379 -10.50 12.47 0.10
N LYS A 380 -10.58 12.55 1.44
CA LYS A 380 -10.90 13.80 2.15
C LYS A 380 -9.90 14.90 1.86
N PHE A 381 -8.60 14.59 1.92
CA PHE A 381 -7.55 15.55 1.59
C PHE A 381 -7.72 16.10 0.18
N ILE A 382 -8.01 15.25 -0.81
CA ILE A 382 -8.25 15.71 -2.20
C ILE A 382 -9.56 16.50 -2.32
N TRP A 383 -10.62 16.09 -1.64
CA TRP A 383 -11.91 16.81 -1.61
C TRP A 383 -11.74 18.25 -1.11
N GLU A 384 -11.04 18.41 0.03
CA GLU A 384 -10.77 19.72 0.64
C GLU A 384 -9.81 20.55 -0.22
N THR A 385 -8.75 19.94 -0.73
CA THR A 385 -7.77 20.64 -1.60
C THR A 385 -8.40 21.06 -2.94
N ALA A 386 -9.41 20.33 -3.42
CA ALA A 386 -10.19 20.68 -4.62
C ALA A 386 -11.25 21.76 -4.36
N GLU A 387 -11.38 22.23 -3.11
CA GLU A 387 -12.42 23.17 -2.67
C GLU A 387 -13.81 22.69 -3.11
N MET A 388 -14.06 21.38 -2.98
CA MET A 388 -15.36 20.80 -3.30
C MET A 388 -16.42 21.41 -2.38
N LYS A 389 -17.58 21.73 -2.97
CA LYS A 389 -18.69 22.30 -2.20
C LYS A 389 -19.27 21.23 -1.27
N GLY A 390 -19.49 21.60 -0.02
CA GLY A 390 -20.10 20.72 0.98
C GLY A 390 -19.09 19.96 1.84
N VAL A 391 -19.61 19.38 2.92
CA VAL A 391 -18.81 18.65 3.91
C VAL A 391 -18.80 17.16 3.53
N LEU A 392 -17.61 16.58 3.40
CA LEU A 392 -17.43 15.16 3.16
C LEU A 392 -17.22 14.41 4.48
N GLU A 393 -18.19 13.61 4.86
CA GLU A 393 -18.10 12.67 5.97
C GLU A 393 -17.53 11.33 5.49
N LEU A 394 -16.80 10.65 6.38
CA LEU A 394 -16.03 9.45 6.05
C LEU A 394 -16.59 8.25 6.80
N GLN A 395 -16.87 7.17 6.05
CA GLN A 395 -17.37 5.93 6.61
C GLN A 395 -16.59 4.73 6.07
N GLY A 396 -15.98 3.98 7.00
CA GLY A 396 -15.37 2.70 6.70
C GLY A 396 -16.34 1.56 6.98
N HIS A 397 -16.39 0.56 6.10
CA HIS A 397 -17.22 -0.63 6.29
C HIS A 397 -16.34 -1.88 6.28
N LEU A 398 -16.36 -2.64 7.36
CA LEU A 398 -15.64 -3.89 7.48
C LEU A 398 -16.65 -5.03 7.47
N TRP A 399 -16.44 -6.06 6.67
CA TRP A 399 -17.26 -7.28 6.70
C TRP A 399 -16.43 -8.46 7.16
N CYS A 400 -16.91 -9.17 8.17
CA CYS A 400 -16.17 -10.28 8.75
C CYS A 400 -17.08 -11.44 9.13
N LEU A 401 -16.62 -12.66 8.86
CA LEU A 401 -17.24 -13.87 9.38
C LEU A 401 -17.01 -13.97 10.89
N GLY A 402 -18.02 -14.42 11.64
CA GLY A 402 -17.93 -14.61 13.09
C GLY A 402 -18.01 -13.34 13.94
N ALA A 403 -17.84 -12.16 13.33
CA ALA A 403 -17.98 -10.89 14.03
C ALA A 403 -19.44 -10.56 14.36
N GLU A 404 -19.63 -9.76 15.41
CA GLU A 404 -20.91 -9.10 15.70
C GLU A 404 -20.97 -7.72 15.04
N ASP A 405 -22.19 -7.30 14.73
CA ASP A 405 -22.46 -5.98 14.18
C ASP A 405 -22.18 -4.90 15.24
N ARG A 406 -21.26 -3.98 14.95
CA ARG A 406 -20.93 -2.88 15.88
C ARG A 406 -20.29 -1.70 15.18
N ILE A 407 -20.28 -0.56 15.87
CA ILE A 407 -19.64 0.67 15.42
C ILE A 407 -18.32 0.88 16.16
N LEU A 408 -17.31 1.29 15.41
CA LEU A 408 -15.98 1.62 15.87
C LEU A 408 -15.68 3.07 15.51
N THR A 409 -15.04 3.79 16.43
CA THR A 409 -14.56 5.15 16.19
C THR A 409 -13.04 5.18 16.17
N TYR A 410 -12.45 5.75 15.13
CA TYR A 410 -11.00 5.89 15.04
C TYR A 410 -10.65 7.25 14.43
N ARG A 411 -9.86 8.05 15.15
CA ARG A 411 -9.45 9.43 14.74
C ARG A 411 -10.62 10.34 14.36
N GLY A 412 -11.77 10.16 15.01
CA GLY A 412 -12.98 10.94 14.74
C GLY A 412 -13.78 10.48 13.50
N ASN A 413 -13.36 9.41 12.82
CA ASN A 413 -14.09 8.78 11.72
C ASN A 413 -14.90 7.56 12.22
N THR A 414 -16.02 7.29 11.58
CA THR A 414 -16.92 6.18 11.91
C THR A 414 -16.62 4.95 11.04
N PHE A 415 -16.54 3.78 11.66
CA PHE A 415 -16.33 2.51 11.00
C PHE A 415 -17.40 1.52 11.46
N TYR A 416 -18.07 0.88 10.50
CA TYR A 416 -19.07 -0.14 10.77
C TYR A 416 -18.46 -1.51 10.56
N LEU A 417 -18.47 -2.35 11.60
CA LEU A 417 -18.17 -3.77 11.49
C LEU A 417 -19.48 -4.52 11.27
N HIS A 418 -19.58 -5.20 10.13
CA HIS A 418 -20.73 -5.97 9.71
C HIS A 418 -20.42 -7.46 9.79
N ALA A 419 -21.33 -8.20 10.40
CA ALA A 419 -21.29 -9.65 10.42
C ALA A 419 -21.63 -10.21 9.02
N ILE A 420 -20.77 -11.08 8.49
CA ILE A 420 -21.13 -11.97 7.39
C ILE A 420 -21.89 -13.15 7.99
N LYS A 421 -23.20 -13.22 7.77
CA LYS A 421 -24.12 -14.24 8.32
C LYS A 421 -25.23 -14.61 7.33
N LEU A 422 -25.96 -15.69 7.62
CA LEU A 422 -27.16 -16.07 6.87
C LEU A 422 -28.42 -15.41 7.43
#